data_AF-A0A158Q705-F1
#
_entry.id   AF-A0A158Q705-F1
#
_cell.length_a   1.000
_cell.length_b   1.000
_cell.length_c   1.000
_cell.angle_alpha   90.00
_cell.angle_beta   90.00
_cell.angle_gamma   90.00
#
_symmetry.space_group_name_H-M   'P 1'
#
loop_
_entity.id
_entity.type
_entity.pdbx_description
1 polymer ?
#
loop_
_entity_poly.entity_id
_entity_poly.type
_entity_poly.pdbx_seq_one_letter_code
_entity_poly.pdbx_strand_id
1 'polypeptide(L)'
;MSVKAPCDLDLRIFPFDTQSCTLRFESYSHNKDEVTLKWMDDAITLIKPVQLPDFDLVSYRTNNETVLYPNGYWDQLQLIFIFKRRYGFYILQAYVPTYLTIIVSWVGFCMEPKALPARTTVGVSSLLALTFQFGNILKNLPRVSYIKAMDVWMLGCITFVFCTIVELAFVCFITRCFDGNLKKKITRKRQRRRRRRIDQSQQICFRSPSPSIDGVCRCNGYSPRSKSSSKKG
;
A
#
# COMPACT_ATOMS: atom_id res chain seq x y z
N MET A 1 -15.44 31.27 -31.32
CA MET A 1 -14.26 31.66 -30.51
C MET A 1 -14.31 30.91 -29.19
N SER A 2 -13.17 30.48 -28.65
CA SER A 2 -13.08 29.81 -27.34
C SER A 2 -12.11 30.57 -26.47
N VAL A 3 -12.51 30.88 -25.22
CA VAL A 3 -11.70 31.60 -24.24
C VAL A 3 -11.11 30.61 -23.25
N LYS A 4 -9.81 30.71 -22.99
CA LYS A 4 -9.13 29.95 -21.94
C LYS A 4 -8.64 30.93 -20.89
N ALA A 5 -8.96 30.65 -19.64
CA ALA A 5 -8.54 31.46 -18.50
C ALA A 5 -7.85 30.58 -17.46
N PRO A 6 -6.91 31.15 -16.68
CA PRO A 6 -6.31 30.45 -15.56
C PRO A 6 -7.35 30.23 -14.45
N CYS A 7 -7.27 29.09 -13.77
CA CYS A 7 -8.04 28.81 -12.58
C CYS A 7 -7.13 28.13 -11.55
N ASP A 8 -7.02 28.74 -10.37
CA ASP A 8 -6.28 28.17 -9.25
C ASP A 8 -7.14 27.14 -8.53
N LEU A 9 -6.64 25.91 -8.45
CA LEU A 9 -7.35 24.78 -7.87
C LEU A 9 -6.82 24.47 -6.47
N ASP A 10 -7.72 24.38 -5.49
CA ASP A 10 -7.38 23.89 -4.15
C ASP A 10 -7.74 22.42 -3.99
N LEU A 11 -6.73 21.54 -4.04
CA LEU A 11 -6.89 20.09 -4.01
C LEU A 11 -6.68 19.49 -2.60
N ARG A 12 -6.61 20.31 -1.53
CA ARG A 12 -6.36 19.81 -0.16
C ARG A 12 -7.39 18.76 0.27
N ILE A 13 -8.66 18.98 -0.05
CA ILE A 13 -9.78 18.09 0.28
C ILE A 13 -10.17 17.13 -0.87
N PHE A 14 -9.26 16.92 -1.82
CA PHE A 14 -9.47 15.97 -2.92
C PHE A 14 -9.77 14.55 -2.40
N PRO A 15 -10.76 13.81 -2.95
CA PRO A 15 -11.59 14.09 -4.14
C PRO A 15 -12.94 14.77 -3.89
N PHE A 16 -13.22 15.21 -2.65
CA PHE A 16 -14.49 15.85 -2.27
C PHE A 16 -14.42 17.39 -2.38
N ASP A 17 -13.55 17.88 -3.27
CA ASP A 17 -13.27 19.29 -3.45
C ASP A 17 -14.35 20.03 -4.24
N THR A 18 -14.49 21.31 -3.90
CA THR A 18 -15.25 22.29 -4.68
C THR A 18 -14.28 23.36 -5.14
N GLN A 19 -14.31 23.68 -6.43
CA GLN A 19 -13.38 24.58 -7.09
C GLN A 19 -14.11 25.84 -7.54
N SER A 20 -13.52 27.01 -7.28
CA SER A 20 -14.08 28.30 -7.69
C SER A 20 -13.17 28.93 -8.72
N CYS A 21 -13.61 28.95 -9.98
CA CYS A 21 -12.85 29.53 -11.09
C CYS A 21 -13.39 30.92 -11.42
N THR A 22 -12.51 31.92 -11.43
CA THR A 22 -12.91 33.32 -11.68
C THR A 22 -12.43 33.75 -13.06
N LEU A 23 -13.37 34.11 -13.94
CA LEU A 23 -13.10 34.84 -15.17
C LEU A 23 -13.11 36.34 -14.88
N ARG A 24 -12.11 37.05 -15.36
CA ARG A 24 -11.95 38.48 -15.16
C ARG A 24 -11.97 39.17 -16.53
N PHE A 25 -12.84 40.15 -16.67
CA PHE A 25 -12.92 41.00 -17.86
C PHE A 25 -12.60 42.43 -17.46
N GLU A 26 -11.61 43.01 -18.12
CA GLU A 26 -11.17 44.39 -17.92
C GLU A 26 -10.78 45.00 -19.27
N SER A 27 -10.85 46.32 -19.38
CA SER A 27 -10.34 47.06 -20.53
C SER A 27 -8.82 47.10 -20.50
N TYR A 28 -8.18 46.66 -21.59
CA TYR A 28 -6.72 46.64 -21.67
C TYR A 28 -6.09 48.05 -21.71
N SER A 29 -6.69 48.97 -22.47
CA SER A 29 -6.08 50.28 -22.76
C SER A 29 -6.77 51.48 -22.10
N HIS A 30 -8.01 51.33 -21.65
CA HIS A 30 -8.85 52.42 -21.17
C HIS A 30 -9.08 52.32 -19.67
N ASN A 31 -8.89 53.42 -18.95
CA ASN A 31 -9.14 53.50 -17.51
C ASN A 31 -10.64 53.65 -17.23
N LYS A 32 -11.01 53.55 -15.95
CA LYS A 32 -12.38 53.77 -15.47
C LYS A 32 -13.00 55.10 -15.93
N ASP A 33 -12.20 56.16 -16.01
CA ASP A 33 -12.68 57.49 -16.39
C ASP A 33 -13.09 57.59 -17.87
N GLU A 34 -12.56 56.69 -18.72
CA GLU A 34 -12.89 56.61 -20.14
C GLU A 34 -13.97 55.57 -20.43
N VAL A 35 -13.89 54.41 -19.76
CA VAL A 35 -14.80 53.28 -19.96
C VAL A 35 -15.19 52.65 -18.62
N THR A 36 -16.48 52.65 -18.31
CA THR A 36 -17.04 51.92 -17.17
C THR A 36 -17.69 50.62 -17.61
N LEU A 37 -17.29 49.51 -17.02
CA LEU A 37 -17.88 48.20 -17.28
C LEU A 37 -18.97 47.88 -16.25
N LYS A 38 -20.14 47.45 -16.70
CA LYS A 38 -21.25 47.01 -15.83
C LYS A 38 -21.88 45.75 -16.39
N TRP A 39 -22.26 44.83 -15.50
CA TRP A 39 -23.13 43.71 -15.86
C TRP A 39 -24.50 44.23 -16.30
N MET A 40 -25.10 43.56 -17.28
CA MET A 40 -26.52 43.67 -17.57
C MET A 40 -27.34 42.98 -16.48
N ASP A 41 -28.63 43.30 -16.36
CA ASP A 41 -29.55 42.67 -15.40
C ASP A 41 -29.53 41.14 -15.55
N ASP A 42 -29.59 40.66 -16.80
CA ASP A 42 -29.31 39.27 -17.16
C ASP A 42 -27.84 39.11 -17.56
N ALA A 43 -26.96 39.09 -16.56
CA ALA A 43 -25.52 39.06 -16.76
C ALA A 43 -25.02 37.83 -17.54
N ILE A 44 -25.69 36.68 -17.39
CA ILE A 44 -25.27 35.39 -17.99
C ILE A 44 -26.50 34.62 -18.46
N THR A 45 -26.48 34.21 -19.72
CA THR A 45 -27.46 33.29 -20.31
C THR A 45 -26.79 31.97 -20.69
N LEU A 46 -27.21 30.88 -20.05
CA LEU A 46 -26.70 29.54 -20.32
C LEU A 46 -27.52 28.91 -21.46
N ILE A 47 -26.96 28.88 -22.67
CA ILE A 47 -27.61 28.31 -23.86
C ILE A 47 -27.81 26.79 -23.74
N LYS A 48 -26.89 26.11 -23.02
CA LYS A 48 -26.93 24.68 -22.73
C LYS A 48 -26.48 24.42 -21.30
N PRO A 49 -26.98 23.35 -20.65
CA PRO A 49 -26.44 22.93 -19.38
C PRO A 49 -24.95 22.56 -19.56
N VAL A 50 -24.09 23.21 -18.77
CA VAL A 50 -22.65 22.95 -18.77
C VAL A 50 -22.41 21.63 -18.06
N GLN A 51 -22.16 20.57 -18.83
CA GLN A 51 -21.81 19.26 -18.31
C GLN A 51 -20.35 18.96 -18.60
N LEU A 52 -19.54 18.86 -17.55
CA LEU A 52 -18.17 18.36 -17.67
C LEU A 52 -18.15 16.89 -17.22
N PRO A 53 -17.25 16.05 -17.77
CA PRO A 53 -17.15 14.65 -17.37
C PRO A 53 -16.81 14.47 -15.88
N ASP A 54 -15.90 15.30 -15.37
CA ASP A 54 -15.34 15.18 -14.02
C ASP A 54 -15.92 16.19 -13.01
N PHE A 55 -16.67 17.18 -13.49
CA PHE A 55 -17.19 18.29 -12.67
C PHE A 55 -18.64 18.62 -13.02
N ASP A 56 -19.39 18.98 -11.98
CA ASP A 56 -20.72 19.56 -12.10
C ASP A 56 -20.66 21.05 -11.78
N LEU A 57 -21.24 21.87 -12.64
CA LEU A 57 -21.44 23.28 -12.36
C LEU A 57 -22.55 23.41 -11.31
N VAL A 58 -22.20 23.88 -10.10
CA VAL A 58 -23.16 24.04 -8.99
C VAL A 58 -23.86 25.38 -9.09
N SER A 59 -23.09 26.45 -9.26
CA SER A 59 -23.61 27.82 -9.34
C SER A 59 -22.57 28.75 -9.98
N TYR A 60 -23.00 29.94 -10.35
CA TYR A 60 -22.14 31.03 -10.80
C TYR A 60 -22.50 32.32 -10.07
N ARG A 61 -21.55 33.25 -9.96
CA ARG A 61 -21.73 34.56 -9.32
C ARG A 61 -21.06 35.64 -10.18
N THR A 62 -21.63 36.84 -10.15
CA THR A 62 -21.11 38.01 -10.85
C THR A 62 -20.77 39.10 -9.85
N ASN A 63 -19.55 39.61 -9.92
CA ASN A 63 -19.07 40.71 -9.09
C ASN A 63 -18.52 41.83 -9.97
N ASN A 64 -18.56 43.06 -9.45
CA ASN A 64 -17.90 44.23 -10.02
C ASN A 64 -16.89 44.74 -9.01
N GLU A 65 -15.65 44.90 -9.44
CA GLU A 65 -14.58 45.45 -8.60
C GLU A 65 -13.85 46.55 -9.37
N THR A 66 -13.42 47.59 -8.67
CA THR A 66 -12.50 48.60 -9.23
C THR A 66 -11.12 48.34 -8.64
N VAL A 67 -10.14 48.11 -9.49
CA VAL A 67 -8.76 47.79 -9.09
C VAL A 67 -7.85 48.97 -9.38
N LEU A 68 -6.96 49.27 -8.44
CA LEU A 68 -5.91 50.28 -8.59
C LEU A 68 -4.68 49.65 -9.24
N TYR A 69 -4.27 50.19 -10.37
CA TYR A 69 -3.01 49.88 -11.03
C TYR A 69 -2.09 51.12 -10.98
N PRO A 70 -0.78 50.99 -11.29
CA PRO A 70 0.16 52.12 -11.23
C PRO A 70 -0.25 53.33 -12.08
N ASN A 71 -1.07 53.10 -13.10
CA ASN A 71 -1.54 54.04 -14.11
C ASN A 71 -2.97 54.57 -13.85
N GLY A 72 -3.55 54.37 -12.66
CA GLY A 72 -4.92 54.79 -12.31
C GLY A 72 -5.88 53.67 -11.86
N TYR A 73 -7.18 53.90 -11.98
CA TYR A 73 -8.24 52.94 -11.61
C TYR A 73 -8.84 52.26 -12.84
N TRP A 74 -9.06 50.95 -12.76
CA TRP A 74 -9.73 50.13 -13.78
C TRP A 74 -10.97 49.48 -13.20
N ASP A 75 -12.04 49.48 -13.99
CA ASP A 75 -13.22 48.68 -13.69
C ASP A 75 -13.03 47.26 -14.20
N GLN A 76 -13.29 46.28 -13.34
CA GLN A 76 -13.11 44.87 -13.59
C GLN A 76 -14.42 44.11 -13.30
N LEU A 77 -14.89 43.35 -14.29
CA LEU A 77 -16.02 42.44 -14.14
C LEU A 77 -15.49 41.04 -13.80
N GLN A 78 -16.06 40.41 -12.77
CA GLN A 78 -15.69 39.07 -12.34
C GLN A 78 -16.86 38.11 -12.46
N LEU A 79 -16.61 36.97 -13.10
CA LEU A 79 -17.55 35.88 -13.23
C LEU A 79 -16.96 34.64 -12.57
N ILE A 80 -17.53 34.25 -11.44
CA ILE A 80 -17.07 33.14 -10.60
C ILE A 80 -17.94 31.93 -10.88
N PHE A 81 -17.35 30.85 -11.40
CA PHE A 81 -17.99 29.56 -11.55
C PHE A 81 -17.61 28.62 -10.41
N ILE A 82 -18.60 28.03 -9.76
CA ILE A 82 -18.42 27.07 -8.67
C ILE A 82 -18.66 25.67 -9.23
N PHE A 83 -17.58 24.90 -9.34
CA PHE A 83 -17.57 23.52 -9.83
C PHE A 83 -17.42 22.55 -8.66
N LYS A 84 -18.20 21.48 -8.66
CA LYS A 84 -18.06 20.37 -7.71
C LYS A 84 -17.56 19.13 -8.43
N ARG A 85 -16.55 18.46 -7.87
CA ARG A 85 -15.97 17.26 -8.48
C ARG A 85 -16.90 16.04 -8.32
N ARG A 86 -17.01 15.22 -9.38
CA ARG A 86 -17.64 13.90 -9.32
C ARG A 86 -16.67 12.87 -8.74
N TYR A 87 -16.89 12.48 -7.50
CA TYR A 87 -15.97 11.59 -6.76
C TYR A 87 -16.23 10.09 -6.94
N GLY A 88 -17.33 9.69 -7.60
CA GLY A 88 -17.78 8.28 -7.68
C GLY A 88 -16.72 7.33 -8.25
N PHE A 89 -16.02 7.75 -9.30
CA PHE A 89 -14.93 6.98 -9.90
C PHE A 89 -13.77 6.78 -8.93
N TYR A 90 -13.35 7.82 -8.19
CA TYR A 90 -12.26 7.75 -7.23
C TYR A 90 -12.60 6.86 -6.03
N ILE A 91 -13.86 6.85 -5.58
CA ILE A 91 -14.33 5.95 -4.52
C ILE A 91 -14.23 4.49 -4.97
N LEU A 92 -14.84 4.17 -6.12
CA LEU A 92 -14.86 2.80 -6.62
C LEU A 92 -13.47 2.28 -6.95
N GLN A 93 -12.65 3.11 -7.58
CA GLN A 93 -11.32 2.69 -7.95
C GLN A 93 -10.42 2.59 -6.73
N ALA A 94 -10.37 3.59 -5.83
CA ALA A 94 -9.35 3.68 -4.78
C ALA A 94 -9.77 3.27 -3.37
N TYR A 95 -10.98 3.64 -2.96
CA TYR A 95 -11.46 3.31 -1.62
C TYR A 95 -11.85 1.83 -1.53
N VAL A 96 -12.55 1.29 -2.52
CA VAL A 96 -12.97 -0.14 -2.50
C VAL A 96 -11.79 -1.11 -2.34
N PRO A 97 -10.70 -1.06 -3.13
CA PRO A 97 -9.58 -1.98 -2.93
C PRO A 97 -8.85 -1.75 -1.61
N THR A 98 -8.70 -0.50 -1.14
CA THR A 98 -8.08 -0.24 0.17
C THR A 98 -8.91 -0.85 1.32
N TYR A 99 -10.23 -0.72 1.28
CA TYR A 99 -11.11 -1.39 2.24
C TYR A 99 -11.00 -2.92 2.20
N LEU A 100 -10.96 -3.51 0.99
CA LEU A 100 -10.75 -4.97 0.86
C LEU A 100 -9.40 -5.40 1.45
N THR A 101 -8.32 -4.62 1.27
CA THR A 101 -7.02 -4.94 1.88
C THR A 101 -7.05 -4.88 3.41
N ILE A 102 -7.82 -3.95 3.99
CA ILE A 102 -7.99 -3.88 5.45
C ILE A 102 -8.71 -5.13 5.97
N ILE A 103 -9.78 -5.56 5.28
CA ILE A 103 -10.52 -6.78 5.63
C ILE A 103 -9.61 -8.02 5.51
N VAL A 104 -8.85 -8.14 4.42
CA VAL A 104 -7.92 -9.26 4.21
C VAL A 104 -6.85 -9.32 5.31
N SER A 105 -6.36 -8.17 5.77
CA SER A 105 -5.45 -8.08 6.90
C SER A 105 -6.06 -8.65 8.18
N TRP A 106 -7.31 -8.29 8.49
CA TRP A 106 -8.03 -8.80 9.66
C TRP A 106 -8.29 -10.30 9.56
N VAL A 107 -8.71 -10.79 8.39
CA VAL A 107 -8.92 -12.23 8.15
C VAL A 107 -7.61 -13.00 8.27
N GLY A 108 -6.49 -12.39 7.89
CA GLY A 108 -5.16 -12.94 8.09
C GLY A 108 -4.88 -13.30 9.55
N PHE A 109 -5.32 -12.46 10.51
CA PHE A 109 -5.15 -12.75 11.94
C PHE A 109 -5.92 -14.02 12.38
N CYS A 110 -7.02 -14.36 11.70
CA CYS A 110 -7.91 -15.45 12.08
C CYS A 110 -7.53 -16.82 11.46
N MET A 111 -6.56 -16.88 10.52
CA MET A 111 -6.21 -18.09 9.78
C MET A 111 -4.96 -18.79 10.32
N GLU A 112 -5.09 -20.10 10.56
CA GLU A 112 -4.08 -21.03 11.10
C GLU A 112 -2.75 -21.01 10.28
N PRO A 113 -1.54 -21.06 10.91
CA PRO A 113 -0.23 -20.87 10.28
C PRO A 113 0.24 -21.91 9.22
N LYS A 114 -0.62 -22.79 8.70
CA LYS A 114 -0.19 -23.93 7.87
C LYS A 114 0.22 -23.57 6.45
N ALA A 115 -0.10 -22.37 5.96
CA ALA A 115 0.27 -21.88 4.62
C ALA A 115 0.81 -20.44 4.63
N LEU A 116 1.83 -20.17 5.46
CA LEU A 116 2.53 -18.88 5.56
C LEU A 116 2.96 -18.23 4.22
N PRO A 117 3.53 -18.94 3.22
CA PRO A 117 4.04 -18.29 2.01
C PRO A 117 2.93 -17.73 1.11
N ALA A 118 1.74 -18.33 1.09
CA ALA A 118 0.62 -17.80 0.31
C ALA A 118 0.14 -16.46 0.87
N ARG A 119 0.08 -16.33 2.21
CA ARG A 119 -0.37 -15.11 2.89
C ARG A 119 0.58 -13.94 2.67
N THR A 120 1.91 -14.17 2.71
CA THR A 120 2.90 -13.11 2.46
C THR A 120 2.86 -12.61 1.03
N THR A 121 2.66 -13.50 0.05
CA THR A 121 2.58 -13.12 -1.36
C THR A 121 1.35 -12.25 -1.62
N VAL A 122 0.17 -12.63 -1.10
CA VAL A 122 -1.05 -11.84 -1.24
C VAL A 122 -0.88 -10.45 -0.63
N GLY A 123 -0.30 -10.34 0.58
CA GLY A 123 -0.06 -9.04 1.22
C GLY A 123 0.91 -8.12 0.46
N VAL A 124 2.02 -8.68 -0.05
CA VAL A 124 2.99 -7.91 -0.86
C VAL A 124 2.40 -7.52 -2.22
N SER A 125 1.65 -8.41 -2.87
CA SER A 125 0.93 -8.09 -4.11
C SER A 125 -0.09 -6.97 -3.90
N SER A 126 -0.80 -6.96 -2.77
CA SER A 126 -1.71 -5.87 -2.41
C SER A 126 -0.98 -4.54 -2.19
N LEU A 127 0.17 -4.52 -1.50
CA LEU A 127 0.99 -3.29 -1.37
C LEU A 127 1.42 -2.73 -2.72
N LEU A 128 1.89 -3.60 -3.60
CA LEU A 128 2.32 -3.22 -4.92
C LEU A 128 1.15 -2.63 -5.73
N ALA A 129 -0.03 -3.26 -5.67
CA ALA A 129 -1.24 -2.76 -6.31
C ALA A 129 -1.65 -1.38 -5.77
N LEU A 130 -1.63 -1.17 -4.45
CA LEU A 130 -1.92 0.12 -3.83
C LEU A 130 -0.92 1.21 -4.25
N THR A 131 0.36 0.85 -4.37
CA THR A 131 1.42 1.78 -4.82
C THR A 131 1.23 2.19 -6.28
N PHE A 132 0.91 1.23 -7.15
CA PHE A 132 0.60 1.50 -8.56
C PHE A 132 -0.65 2.37 -8.70
N GLN A 133 -1.68 2.07 -7.92
CA GLN A 133 -2.91 2.84 -7.89
C GLN A 133 -2.67 4.28 -7.45
N PHE A 134 -1.90 4.50 -6.38
CA PHE A 134 -1.50 5.84 -5.95
C PHE A 134 -0.80 6.60 -7.08
N GLY A 135 0.13 5.94 -7.76
CA GLY A 135 0.81 6.50 -8.93
C GLY A 135 -0.15 6.82 -10.09
N ASN A 136 -1.17 6.00 -10.32
CA ASN A 136 -2.18 6.26 -11.35
C ASN A 136 -3.02 7.50 -11.02
N ILE A 137 -3.46 7.63 -9.77
CA ILE A 137 -4.22 8.81 -9.32
C ILE A 137 -3.35 10.08 -9.45
N LEU A 138 -2.09 10.03 -9.02
CA LEU A 138 -1.14 11.16 -9.15
C LEU A 138 -0.81 11.52 -10.60
N LYS A 139 -0.98 10.61 -11.57
CA LYS A 139 -0.81 10.92 -13.00
C LYS A 139 -2.01 11.63 -13.60
N ASN A 140 -3.21 11.33 -13.09
CA ASN A 140 -4.45 11.96 -13.55
C ASN A 140 -4.67 13.35 -12.93
N LEU A 141 -3.86 13.72 -11.93
CA LEU A 141 -3.92 15.02 -11.28
C LEU A 141 -2.64 15.83 -11.52
N PRO A 142 -2.72 17.18 -11.61
CA PRO A 142 -1.53 18.01 -11.62
C PRO A 142 -0.73 17.77 -10.34
N ARG A 143 0.60 17.70 -10.47
CA ARG A 143 1.49 17.51 -9.32
C ARG A 143 1.45 18.78 -8.47
N VAL A 144 0.84 18.67 -7.31
CA VAL A 144 0.81 19.72 -6.30
C VAL A 144 1.68 19.30 -5.11
N SER A 145 2.43 20.26 -4.55
CA SER A 145 3.41 20.02 -3.49
C SER A 145 2.80 19.96 -2.08
N TYR A 146 1.50 20.24 -1.92
CA TYR A 146 0.81 20.19 -0.63
C TYR A 146 0.13 18.84 -0.38
N ILE A 147 -0.10 18.55 0.91
CA ILE A 147 -0.72 17.32 1.37
C ILE A 147 -2.21 17.31 0.97
N LYS A 148 -2.63 16.25 0.29
CA LYS A 148 -4.04 16.00 -0.05
C LYS A 148 -4.66 15.00 0.92
N ALA A 149 -5.96 15.12 1.18
CA ALA A 149 -6.69 14.16 2.02
C ALA A 149 -6.52 12.71 1.53
N MET A 150 -6.52 12.51 0.21
CA MET A 150 -6.24 11.21 -0.41
C MET A 150 -4.83 10.68 -0.09
N ASP A 151 -3.81 11.54 0.00
CA ASP A 151 -2.45 11.11 0.33
C ASP A 151 -2.38 10.61 1.78
N VAL A 152 -3.07 11.29 2.71
CA VAL A 152 -3.16 10.87 4.13
C VAL A 152 -3.86 9.52 4.25
N TRP A 153 -4.96 9.31 3.52
CA TRP A 153 -5.65 8.02 3.47
C TRP A 153 -4.72 6.89 2.98
N MET A 154 -4.03 7.13 1.86
CA MET A 154 -3.12 6.14 1.27
C MET A 154 -1.93 5.84 2.17
N LEU A 155 -1.35 6.85 2.83
CA LEU A 155 -0.30 6.65 3.83
C LEU A 155 -0.82 5.81 5.01
N GLY A 156 -2.03 6.08 5.50
CA GLY A 156 -2.67 5.26 6.54
C GLY A 156 -2.81 3.80 6.14
N CYS A 157 -3.29 3.52 4.91
CA CYS A 157 -3.38 2.16 4.39
C CYS A 157 -2.01 1.48 4.25
N ILE A 158 -0.99 2.20 3.75
CA ILE A 158 0.36 1.67 3.60
C ILE A 158 0.96 1.33 4.97
N THR A 159 0.83 2.21 5.96
CA THR A 159 1.29 1.96 7.34
C THR A 159 0.59 0.75 7.93
N PHE A 160 -0.73 0.63 7.72
CA PHE A 160 -1.49 -0.52 8.22
C PHE A 160 -0.99 -1.83 7.61
N VAL A 161 -0.79 -1.89 6.29
CA VAL A 161 -0.26 -3.10 5.65
C VAL A 161 1.19 -3.38 6.07
N PHE A 162 2.01 -2.35 6.28
CA PHE A 162 3.35 -2.53 6.85
C PHE A 162 3.30 -3.19 8.24
N CYS A 163 2.40 -2.74 9.13
CA CYS A 163 2.19 -3.38 10.43
C CYS A 163 1.81 -4.86 10.29
N THR A 164 0.98 -5.22 9.30
CA THR A 164 0.61 -6.63 9.06
C THR A 164 1.79 -7.49 8.62
N ILE A 165 2.73 -6.92 7.86
CA ILE A 165 3.96 -7.63 7.47
C ILE A 165 4.88 -7.82 8.66
N VAL A 166 4.99 -6.83 9.55
CA VAL A 166 5.77 -6.93 10.79
C VAL A 166 5.20 -8.03 11.70
N GLU A 167 3.89 -8.05 11.90
CA GLU A 167 3.17 -9.13 12.60
C GLU A 167 3.47 -10.50 11.97
N LEU A 168 3.40 -10.60 10.65
CA LEU A 168 3.73 -11.83 9.92
C LEU A 168 5.19 -12.26 10.13
N ALA A 169 6.14 -11.32 10.12
CA ALA A 169 7.54 -11.61 10.39
C ALA A 169 7.73 -12.16 11.81
N PHE A 170 7.02 -11.59 12.78
CA PHE A 170 7.02 -12.03 14.18
C PHE A 170 6.44 -13.44 14.33
N VAL A 171 5.27 -13.72 13.74
CA VAL A 171 4.64 -15.05 13.75
C VAL A 171 5.53 -16.10 13.06
N CYS A 172 6.15 -15.73 11.93
CA CYS A 172 7.09 -16.60 11.22
C CYS A 172 8.32 -16.94 12.07
N PHE A 173 8.87 -15.96 12.79
CA PHE A 173 9.99 -16.16 13.71
C PHE A 173 9.62 -17.16 14.83
N ILE A 174 8.49 -16.95 15.49
CA ILE A 174 8.01 -17.85 16.56
C ILE A 174 7.79 -19.27 16.03
N THR A 175 7.12 -19.42 14.88
CA THR A 175 6.83 -20.72 14.26
C THR A 175 8.12 -21.47 13.93
N ARG A 176 9.11 -20.78 13.35
CA ARG A 176 10.43 -21.37 13.05
C ARG A 176 11.19 -21.79 14.31
N CYS A 177 11.13 -21.00 15.38
CA CYS A 177 11.71 -21.39 16.67
C CYS A 177 11.05 -22.65 17.23
N PHE A 178 9.72 -22.75 17.16
CA PHE A 178 8.97 -23.92 17.64
C PHE A 178 9.28 -25.18 16.82
N ASP A 179 9.24 -25.11 15.49
CA ASP A 179 9.54 -26.23 14.59
C ASP A 179 11.00 -26.71 14.73
N GLY A 180 11.94 -25.78 14.90
CA GLY A 180 13.34 -26.10 15.17
C GLY A 180 13.51 -26.90 16.46
N ASN A 181 12.79 -26.52 17.52
CA ASN A 181 12.79 -27.23 18.80
C ASN A 181 12.12 -28.60 18.71
N LEU A 182 11.02 -28.72 17.95
CA LEU A 182 10.33 -29.99 17.72
C LEU A 182 11.21 -30.97 16.93
N LYS A 183 11.84 -30.52 15.83
CA LYS A 183 12.81 -31.32 15.06
C LYS A 183 13.98 -31.80 15.93
N LYS A 184 14.56 -30.92 16.77
CA LYS A 184 15.63 -31.30 17.72
C LYS A 184 15.15 -32.38 18.71
N LYS A 185 13.94 -32.27 19.28
CA LYS A 185 13.35 -33.29 20.18
C LYS A 185 13.15 -34.64 19.47
N ILE A 186 12.62 -34.64 18.25
CA ILE A 186 12.39 -35.87 17.46
C ILE A 186 13.73 -36.55 17.10
N THR A 187 14.73 -35.79 16.64
CA THR A 187 16.07 -36.32 16.32
C THR A 187 16.75 -36.91 17.55
N ARG A 188 16.69 -36.24 18.71
CA ARG A 188 17.21 -36.77 19.98
C ARG A 188 16.51 -38.07 20.40
N LYS A 189 15.17 -38.16 20.28
CA LYS A 189 14.42 -39.40 20.55
C LYS A 189 14.80 -40.53 19.58
N ARG A 190 14.98 -40.25 18.28
CA ARG A 190 15.45 -41.24 17.29
C ARG A 190 16.87 -41.73 17.59
N GLN A 191 17.81 -40.84 17.93
CA GLN A 191 19.17 -41.22 18.31
C GLN A 191 19.20 -42.09 19.58
N ARG A 192 18.40 -41.76 20.62
CA ARG A 192 18.27 -42.61 21.82
C ARG A 192 17.73 -44.00 21.50
N ARG A 193 16.72 -44.12 20.63
CA ARG A 193 16.20 -45.43 20.18
C ARG A 193 17.24 -46.22 19.38
N ARG A 194 18.05 -45.55 18.55
CA ARG A 194 19.15 -46.19 17.79
C ARG A 194 20.25 -46.73 18.71
N ARG A 195 20.68 -45.95 19.72
CA ARG A 195 21.64 -46.41 20.74
C ARG A 195 21.12 -47.64 21.50
N ARG A 196 19.85 -47.64 21.93
CA ARG A 196 19.24 -48.80 22.61
C ARG A 196 19.22 -50.07 21.75
N ARG A 197 18.97 -49.95 20.44
CA ARG A 197 19.05 -51.12 19.53
C ARG A 197 20.48 -51.65 19.39
N ILE A 198 21.50 -50.78 19.38
CA ILE A 198 22.90 -51.17 19.27
C ILE A 198 23.38 -51.88 20.54
N ASP A 199 23.04 -51.36 21.73
CA ASP A 199 23.31 -52.04 23.02
C ASP A 199 22.68 -53.43 23.06
N GLN A 200 21.42 -53.55 22.63
CA GLN A 200 20.71 -54.83 22.63
C GLN A 200 21.34 -55.84 21.67
N SER A 201 21.86 -55.42 20.51
CA SER A 201 22.62 -56.31 19.61
C SER A 201 23.99 -56.72 20.16
N GLN A 202 24.70 -55.84 20.87
CA GLN A 202 25.97 -56.19 21.52
C GLN A 202 25.77 -57.17 22.69
N GLN A 203 24.66 -57.03 23.42
CA GLN A 203 24.34 -57.90 24.55
C GLN A 203 23.91 -59.32 24.09
N ILE A 204 23.30 -59.45 22.91
CA ILE A 204 22.99 -60.76 22.30
C ILE A 204 24.27 -61.49 21.86
N CYS A 205 25.30 -60.79 21.36
CA CYS A 205 26.61 -61.40 21.04
C CYS A 205 27.39 -61.87 22.29
N PHE A 206 27.11 -61.33 23.48
CA PHE A 206 27.82 -61.67 24.73
C PHE A 206 27.17 -62.81 25.53
N ARG A 207 25.92 -63.19 25.21
CA ARG A 207 25.13 -64.14 26.01
C ARG A 207 25.18 -65.59 25.51
N SER A 208 26.25 -65.97 24.81
CA SER A 208 26.53 -67.35 24.45
C SER A 208 27.63 -67.92 25.36
N PRO A 209 27.30 -68.61 26.48
CA PRO A 209 28.24 -69.52 27.12
C PRO A 209 28.26 -70.83 26.35
N SER A 210 29.46 -71.25 25.95
CA SER A 210 29.79 -72.52 25.29
C SER A 210 29.53 -73.74 26.18
N PRO A 211 29.48 -74.93 25.57
CA PRO A 211 30.50 -75.94 25.88
C PRO A 211 31.22 -76.40 24.61
N SER A 212 32.54 -76.53 24.73
CA SER A 212 33.45 -77.12 23.75
C SER A 212 32.96 -78.48 23.22
N ILE A 213 33.00 -78.69 21.90
CA ILE A 213 33.84 -79.67 21.16
C ILE A 213 33.74 -79.27 19.68
N ASP A 214 34.89 -79.03 19.05
CA ASP A 214 35.11 -78.80 17.62
C ASP A 214 34.24 -77.76 16.87
N GLY A 215 34.87 -76.61 16.61
CA GLY A 215 34.47 -75.67 15.56
C GLY A 215 33.76 -74.39 16.06
N VAL A 216 34.31 -73.24 15.66
CA VAL A 216 33.70 -71.87 15.66
C VAL A 216 33.75 -71.16 17.04
N CYS A 217 34.36 -69.96 17.18
CA CYS A 217 33.77 -68.66 16.81
C CYS A 217 34.85 -67.58 16.58
N ARG A 218 34.87 -67.01 15.37
CA ARG A 218 35.64 -65.79 15.03
C ARG A 218 34.70 -64.58 15.14
N CYS A 219 34.68 -63.91 16.29
CA CYS A 219 34.24 -62.51 16.31
C CYS A 219 35.47 -61.65 15.97
N ASN A 220 35.65 -61.39 14.68
CA ASN A 220 36.69 -60.50 14.20
C ASN A 220 36.42 -59.08 14.71
N GLY A 221 37.46 -58.45 15.24
CA GLY A 221 37.39 -57.23 16.02
C GLY A 221 36.76 -56.03 15.30
N TYR A 222 36.17 -55.15 16.10
CA TYR A 222 35.84 -53.79 15.68
C TYR A 222 36.43 -52.80 16.69
N SER A 223 37.64 -52.32 16.36
CA SER A 223 38.22 -51.12 16.93
C SER A 223 37.65 -49.90 16.18
N PRO A 224 36.99 -48.94 16.84
CA PRO A 224 36.82 -47.62 16.26
C PRO A 224 38.08 -46.81 16.54
N ARG A 225 38.97 -46.87 15.55
CA ARG A 225 40.15 -46.02 15.34
C ARG A 225 39.83 -44.55 15.61
N SER A 226 40.68 -43.92 16.42
CA SER A 226 40.84 -42.47 16.47
C SER A 226 41.07 -41.89 15.07
N LYS A 227 40.38 -40.81 14.74
CA LYS A 227 40.77 -39.92 13.63
C LYS A 227 40.76 -38.47 14.11
N SER A 228 41.95 -37.99 14.45
CA SER A 228 42.35 -36.60 14.36
C SER A 228 42.94 -36.30 12.97
N SER A 229 42.82 -35.03 12.53
CA SER A 229 43.45 -34.37 11.37
C SER A 229 42.68 -34.50 10.03
N SER A 230 42.51 -33.47 9.19
CA SER A 230 43.30 -32.25 8.95
C SER A 230 42.54 -31.18 8.15
N LYS A 231 43.03 -29.94 8.22
CA LYS A 231 42.78 -28.77 7.33
C LYS A 231 42.87 -29.11 5.83
N LYS A 232 42.07 -28.42 5.00
CA LYS A 232 42.47 -27.61 3.81
C LYS A 232 41.25 -27.21 2.97
N GLY A 233 41.22 -25.95 2.52
CA GLY A 233 40.25 -25.39 1.57
C GLY A 233 39.64 -24.10 2.08
#